data_AF-A0A813WKF3-F1
#
_entry.id   AF-A0A813WKF3-F1
#
_cell.length_a   1.000
_cell.length_b   1.000
_cell.length_c   1.000
_cell.angle_alpha   90.00
_cell.angle_beta   90.00
_cell.angle_gamma   90.00
#
_symmetry.space_group_name_H-M   'P 1'
#
loop_
_entity.id
_entity.type
_entity.pdbx_description
1 polymer ?
#
loop_
_entity_poly.entity_id
_entity_poly.type
_entity_poly.pdbx_seq_one_letter_code
_entity_poly.pdbx_strand_id
1 'polypeptide(L)'
;MKPELCILFYYAFNIASLAIPFAFIAFTIQRFCSLLYHTKHFFKTKRWIALCIASQWFVEFIISLPFVFRTSRKCTNEFWMTVYTLVTAVVVPSLVNFILNSMIFGHVRSSTRRVQPQNPSAWASRITTQQENRQQAPKISRREISLLRQMIFMFAMFIGGWSPVFIVDIFLQLVNVNTMITAVTILFGEYVSNRALVYDENIRPNITRRNMAKPRWATVRRLSSVKEILT
;
A
#
# COMPACT_ATOMS: atom_id res chain seq x y z
N MET A 1 5.38 -29.11 4.99
CA MET A 1 5.31 -28.32 6.24
C MET A 1 3.92 -28.49 6.84
N LYS A 2 3.77 -28.66 8.16
CA LYS A 2 2.43 -28.77 8.77
C LYS A 2 1.70 -27.42 8.65
N PRO A 3 0.39 -27.39 8.36
CA PRO A 3 -0.36 -26.15 8.15
C PRO A 3 -0.32 -25.21 9.37
N GLU A 4 -0.29 -25.79 10.58
CA GLU A 4 -0.16 -25.05 11.85
C GLU A 4 1.12 -24.23 11.94
N LEU A 5 2.25 -24.78 11.46
CA LEU A 5 3.53 -24.07 11.45
C LEU A 5 3.52 -22.90 10.47
N CYS A 6 2.80 -23.03 9.35
CA CYS A 6 2.66 -21.93 8.38
C CYS A 6 1.83 -20.79 8.96
N ILE A 7 0.72 -21.10 9.64
CA ILE A 7 -0.11 -20.09 10.33
C ILE A 7 0.74 -19.35 11.36
N LEU A 8 1.45 -20.09 12.22
CA LEU A 8 2.29 -19.49 13.25
C LEU A 8 3.40 -18.63 12.65
N PHE A 9 4.05 -19.10 11.58
CA PHE A 9 5.12 -18.36 10.90
C PHE A 9 4.61 -17.05 10.30
N TYR A 10 3.51 -17.07 9.53
CA TYR A 10 2.97 -15.86 8.93
C TYR A 10 2.42 -14.88 9.98
N TYR A 11 1.78 -15.39 11.02
CA TYR A 11 1.31 -14.57 12.13
C TYR A 11 2.47 -13.88 12.85
N ALA A 12 3.51 -14.63 13.21
CA ALA A 12 4.71 -14.08 13.88
C ALA A 12 5.48 -13.11 12.96
N PHE A 13 5.62 -13.44 11.68
CA PHE A 13 6.24 -12.56 10.69
C PHE A 13 5.48 -11.24 10.54
N ASN A 14 4.15 -11.29 10.50
CA ASN A 14 3.33 -10.09 10.40
C ASN A 14 3.46 -9.23 11.67
N ILE A 15 3.41 -9.83 12.87
CA ILE A 15 3.67 -9.10 14.13
C ILE A 15 5.05 -8.44 14.11
N ALA A 16 6.10 -9.18 13.74
CA ALA A 16 7.45 -8.64 13.67
C ALA A 16 7.57 -7.47 12.68
N SER A 17 6.88 -7.55 11.55
CA SER A 17 6.84 -6.50 10.53
C SER A 17 6.09 -5.24 11.01
N LEU A 18 5.08 -5.41 11.87
CA LEU A 18 4.30 -4.31 12.44
C LEU A 18 4.97 -3.68 13.68
N ALA A 19 5.78 -4.43 14.42
CA ALA A 19 6.39 -4.02 15.69
C ALA A 19 7.13 -2.68 15.61
N ILE A 20 7.96 -2.51 14.58
CA ILE A 20 8.77 -1.30 14.41
C ILE A 20 7.90 -0.08 14.04
N PRO A 21 7.09 -0.10 12.98
CA PRO A 21 6.32 1.08 12.58
C PRO A 21 5.28 1.48 13.63
N PHE A 22 4.66 0.52 14.32
CA PHE A 22 3.73 0.81 15.42
C PHE A 22 4.44 1.33 16.66
N ALA A 23 5.68 0.91 16.96
CA ALA A 23 6.48 1.53 18.01
C ALA A 23 6.76 3.02 17.72
N PHE A 24 7.02 3.38 16.45
CA PHE A 24 7.15 4.78 16.05
C PHE A 24 5.86 5.57 16.26
N ILE A 25 4.70 4.98 15.95
CA ILE A 25 3.39 5.61 16.22
C ILE A 25 3.20 5.81 17.72
N ALA A 26 3.41 4.76 18.53
CA ALA A 26 3.24 4.81 19.98
C ALA A 26 4.14 5.88 20.62
N PHE A 27 5.40 5.97 20.19
CA PHE A 27 6.31 7.02 20.63
C PHE A 27 5.84 8.41 20.19
N THR A 28 5.37 8.56 18.95
CA THR A 28 4.91 9.84 18.43
C THR A 28 3.64 10.30 19.15
N ILE A 29 2.71 9.40 19.47
CA ILE A 29 1.53 9.66 20.32
C ILE A 29 1.97 10.06 21.72
N GLN A 30 2.86 9.30 22.35
CA GLN A 30 3.39 9.62 23.68
C GLN A 30 3.92 11.06 23.69
N ARG A 31 4.79 11.38 22.73
CA ARG A 31 5.39 12.71 22.60
C ARG A 31 4.34 13.79 22.32
N PHE A 32 3.41 13.54 21.42
CA PHE A 32 2.33 14.47 21.09
C PHE A 32 1.51 14.82 22.34
N CYS A 33 1.10 13.81 23.12
CA CYS A 33 0.37 14.01 24.37
C CYS A 33 1.20 14.77 25.42
N SER A 34 2.49 14.41 25.58
CA SER A 34 3.36 15.12 26.53
C SER A 34 3.60 16.59 26.17
N LEU A 35 3.62 16.93 24.87
CA LEU A 35 3.77 18.31 24.39
C LEU A 35 2.46 19.10 24.50
N LEU A 36 1.35 18.54 24.02
CA LEU A 36 0.06 19.23 24.00
C LEU A 36 -0.48 19.45 25.42
N TYR A 37 -0.35 18.45 26.29
CA TYR A 37 -0.85 18.47 27.67
C TYR A 37 0.27 18.65 28.69
N HIS A 38 1.20 19.57 28.42
CA HIS A 38 2.38 19.79 29.26
C HIS A 38 2.08 20.08 30.74
N THR A 39 0.88 20.62 31.04
CA THR A 39 0.39 20.93 32.39
C THR A 39 -0.07 19.70 33.18
N LYS A 40 -0.41 18.60 32.50
CA LYS A 40 -0.90 17.38 33.15
C LYS A 40 0.26 16.43 33.43
N HIS A 41 0.56 16.22 34.71
CA HIS A 41 1.66 15.35 35.14
C HIS A 41 1.49 13.89 34.65
N PHE A 42 0.25 13.42 34.47
CA PHE A 42 -0.07 12.06 34.02
C PHE A 42 0.72 11.63 32.77
N PHE A 43 0.78 12.47 31.73
CA PHE A 43 1.45 12.16 30.46
C PHE A 43 2.99 12.14 30.54
N LYS A 44 3.57 12.46 31.69
CA LYS A 44 5.01 12.38 31.96
C LYS A 44 5.38 11.18 32.83
N THR A 45 4.39 10.44 33.33
CA THR A 45 4.63 9.28 34.20
C THR A 45 5.05 8.05 33.41
N LYS A 46 5.85 7.17 34.04
CA LYS A 46 6.21 5.85 33.48
C LYS A 46 4.98 4.98 33.18
N ARG A 47 3.88 5.19 33.91
CA ARG A 47 2.60 4.49 33.70
C ARG A 47 2.00 4.79 32.32
N TRP A 48 2.07 6.05 31.88
CA TRP A 48 1.60 6.43 30.54
C TRP A 48 2.42 5.74 29.43
N ILE A 49 3.75 5.69 29.59
CA ILE A 49 4.63 4.98 28.64
C ILE A 49 4.27 3.50 28.57
N ALA A 50 4.06 2.85 29.71
CA ALA A 50 3.64 1.45 29.76
C ALA A 50 2.28 1.22 29.07
N LEU A 51 1.32 2.13 29.24
CA LEU A 51 0.04 2.08 28.53
C LEU A 51 0.20 2.22 27.01
N CYS A 52 1.06 3.13 26.54
CA CYS A 52 1.36 3.26 25.11
C CYS A 52 1.93 1.95 24.54
N ILE A 53 2.92 1.36 25.22
CA ILE A 53 3.54 0.09 24.80
C ILE A 53 2.49 -1.04 24.81
N ALA A 54 1.70 -1.18 25.87
CA ALA A 54 0.66 -2.21 25.96
C ALA A 54 -0.39 -2.05 24.84
N SER A 55 -0.81 -0.80 24.56
CA SER A 55 -1.77 -0.52 23.49
C SER A 55 -1.22 -0.84 22.11
N GLN A 56 0.07 -0.61 21.88
CA GLN A 56 0.76 -0.95 20.64
C GLN A 56 0.69 -2.46 20.37
N TRP A 57 1.12 -3.28 21.34
CA TRP A 57 1.07 -4.73 21.24
C TRP A 57 -0.36 -5.24 21.00
N PHE A 58 -1.34 -4.69 21.72
CA PHE A 58 -2.73 -5.07 21.56
C PHE A 58 -3.24 -4.81 20.14
N VAL A 59 -2.92 -3.65 19.57
CA VAL A 59 -3.29 -3.31 18.18
C VAL A 59 -2.58 -4.21 17.18
N GLU A 60 -1.29 -4.52 17.37
CA GLU A 60 -0.54 -5.44 16.51
C GLU A 60 -1.13 -6.85 16.50
N PHE A 61 -1.53 -7.37 17.66
CA PHE A 61 -2.21 -8.66 17.77
C PHE A 61 -3.53 -8.65 17.01
N ILE A 62 -4.37 -7.63 17.21
CA ILE A 62 -5.65 -7.50 16.51
C ILE A 62 -5.47 -7.43 15.00
N ILE A 63 -4.55 -6.58 14.53
CA ILE A 63 -4.30 -6.40 13.08
C ILE A 63 -3.74 -7.69 12.46
N SER A 64 -3.06 -8.53 13.24
CA SER A 64 -2.49 -9.80 12.75
C SER A 64 -3.48 -10.97 12.77
N LEU A 65 -4.62 -10.86 13.47
CA LEU A 65 -5.63 -11.93 13.54
C LEU A 65 -6.09 -12.51 12.18
N PRO A 66 -6.25 -11.72 11.10
CA PRO A 66 -6.66 -12.27 9.80
C PRO A 66 -5.77 -13.40 9.29
N PHE A 67 -4.47 -13.40 9.63
CA PHE A 67 -3.53 -14.46 9.24
C PHE A 67 -3.84 -15.82 9.87
N VAL A 68 -4.46 -15.83 11.05
CA VAL A 68 -4.87 -17.08 11.73
C VAL A 68 -6.02 -17.75 10.97
N PHE A 69 -6.96 -16.97 10.44
CA PHE A 69 -8.18 -17.49 9.83
C PHE A 69 -8.09 -17.72 8.31
N ARG A 70 -7.18 -17.03 7.61
CA ARG A 70 -7.10 -17.03 6.13
C ARG A 70 -6.00 -17.92 5.54
N THR A 71 -5.22 -18.65 6.35
CA THR A 71 -4.11 -19.42 5.78
C THR A 71 -4.61 -20.63 4.99
N SER A 72 -4.30 -20.66 3.69
CA SER A 72 -4.58 -21.77 2.78
C SER A 72 -3.79 -23.03 3.14
N ARG A 73 -4.35 -24.22 2.83
CA ARG A 73 -3.69 -25.53 3.00
C ARG A 73 -2.30 -25.62 2.33
N LYS A 74 -2.01 -24.75 1.36
CA LYS A 74 -0.76 -24.77 0.59
C LYS A 74 0.36 -23.87 1.15
N CYS A 75 0.17 -23.24 2.31
CA CYS A 75 1.16 -22.30 2.89
C CYS A 75 1.59 -21.20 1.90
N THR A 76 0.66 -20.74 1.09
CA THR A 76 0.86 -19.64 0.15
C THR A 76 -0.01 -18.47 0.60
N ASN A 77 0.59 -17.28 0.74
CA ASN A 77 -0.18 -16.07 1.01
C ASN A 77 -1.05 -15.71 -0.20
N GLU A 78 -2.32 -15.40 0.07
CA GLU A 78 -3.19 -14.82 -0.94
C GLU A 78 -2.72 -13.40 -1.27
N PHE A 79 -2.89 -12.98 -2.52
CA PHE A 79 -2.54 -11.63 -2.99
C PHE A 79 -3.09 -10.52 -2.08
N TRP A 80 -4.33 -10.68 -1.64
CA TRP A 80 -4.97 -9.70 -0.77
C TRP A 80 -4.29 -9.59 0.61
N MET A 81 -3.68 -10.67 1.11
CA MET A 81 -2.95 -10.65 2.38
C MET A 81 -1.63 -9.87 2.24
N THR A 82 -0.92 -9.99 1.12
CA THR A 82 0.27 -9.15 0.85
C THR A 82 -0.13 -7.67 0.77
N VAL A 83 -1.21 -7.34 0.06
CA VAL A 83 -1.72 -5.96 -0.02
C VAL A 83 -2.12 -5.45 1.37
N TYR A 84 -2.79 -6.29 2.17
CA TYR A 84 -3.16 -5.97 3.54
C TYR A 84 -1.94 -5.65 4.42
N THR A 85 -0.87 -6.46 4.35
CA THR A 85 0.37 -6.18 5.09
C THR A 85 1.03 -4.89 4.60
N LEU A 86 1.09 -4.62 3.30
CA LEU A 86 1.62 -3.35 2.80
C LEU A 86 0.84 -2.16 3.37
N VAL A 87 -0.50 -2.22 3.35
CA VAL A 87 -1.34 -1.13 3.86
C VAL A 87 -1.12 -0.94 5.36
N THR A 88 -1.13 -2.03 6.13
CA THR A 88 -1.04 -1.97 7.60
C THR A 88 0.37 -1.69 8.13
N ALA A 89 1.42 -2.18 7.46
CA ALA A 89 2.81 -2.00 7.89
C ALA A 89 3.46 -0.72 7.33
N VAL A 90 3.03 -0.25 6.16
CA VAL A 90 3.65 0.90 5.48
C VAL A 90 2.71 2.08 5.42
N VAL A 91 1.54 1.93 4.80
CA VAL A 91 0.66 3.08 4.47
C VAL A 91 0.07 3.70 5.74
N VAL A 92 -0.58 2.89 6.58
CA VAL A 92 -1.25 3.36 7.80
C VAL A 92 -0.26 4.02 8.77
N PRO A 93 0.89 3.40 9.13
CA PRO A 93 1.86 4.02 10.01
C PRO A 93 2.45 5.30 9.45
N SER A 94 2.68 5.36 8.13
CA SER A 94 3.21 6.56 7.47
C SER A 94 2.24 7.72 7.56
N LEU A 95 0.95 7.48 7.27
CA LEU A 95 -0.08 8.51 7.36
C LEU A 95 -0.26 9.00 8.80
N VAL A 96 -0.38 8.07 9.76
CA VAL A 96 -0.55 8.43 11.18
C VAL A 96 0.65 9.22 11.69
N ASN A 97 1.88 8.75 11.43
CA ASN A 97 3.08 9.46 11.83
C ASN A 97 3.20 10.82 11.13
N PHE A 98 2.86 10.92 9.85
CA PHE A 98 2.89 12.19 9.13
C PHE A 98 1.91 13.20 9.72
N ILE A 99 0.68 12.78 10.03
CA ILE A 99 -0.34 13.63 10.65
C ILE A 99 0.11 14.08 12.03
N LEU A 100 0.53 13.17 12.90
CA LEU A 100 0.97 13.50 14.26
C LEU A 100 2.21 14.42 14.26
N ASN A 101 3.20 14.15 13.42
CA ASN A 101 4.39 15.00 13.32
C ASN A 101 4.06 16.40 12.77
N SER A 102 3.16 16.48 11.78
CA SER A 102 2.62 17.74 11.28
C SER A 102 1.91 18.54 12.38
N MET A 103 1.11 17.90 13.22
CA MET A 103 0.45 18.53 14.36
C MET A 103 1.45 19.01 15.42
N ILE A 104 2.46 18.19 15.76
CA ILE A 104 3.55 18.57 16.67
C ILE A 104 4.27 19.81 16.11
N PHE A 105 4.65 19.79 14.84
CA PHE A 105 5.36 20.90 14.20
C PHE A 105 4.52 22.18 14.19
N GLY A 106 3.23 22.09 13.85
CA GLY A 106 2.30 23.21 13.89
C GLY A 106 2.16 23.81 15.30
N HIS A 107 2.06 22.95 16.32
CA HIS A 107 2.00 23.39 17.71
C HIS A 107 3.28 24.12 18.15
N VAL A 108 4.46 23.54 17.86
CA VAL A 108 5.76 24.15 18.19
C VAL A 108 5.94 25.49 17.48
N ARG A 109 5.59 25.57 16.18
CA ARG A 109 5.71 26.82 15.40
C ARG A 109 4.77 27.92 15.91
N SER A 110 3.54 27.57 16.26
CA SER A 110 2.58 28.50 16.88
C SER A 110 3.10 29.05 18.21
N SER A 111 3.69 28.18 19.04
CA SER A 111 4.26 28.58 20.33
C SER A 111 5.48 29.50 20.18
N THR A 112 6.39 29.25 19.23
CA THR A 112 7.55 30.12 19.01
C THR A 112 7.15 31.52 18.55
N ARG A 113 6.14 31.65 17.67
CA ARG A 113 5.69 32.96 17.15
C ARG A 113 5.15 33.89 18.24
N ARG A 114 4.59 33.34 19.33
CA ARG A 114 4.03 34.13 20.44
C ARG A 114 5.11 34.73 21.36
N VAL A 115 6.34 34.22 21.33
CA VAL A 115 7.41 34.57 22.27
C VAL A 115 8.44 35.53 21.67
N GLN A 116 8.32 35.90 20.39
CA GLN A 116 9.22 36.88 19.78
C GLN A 116 8.78 38.29 20.24
N PRO A 117 9.56 38.99 21.09
CA PRO A 117 9.17 40.31 21.57
C PRO A 117 9.19 41.29 20.39
N GLN A 118 8.03 41.84 20.07
CA GLN A 118 7.95 43.06 19.27
C GLN A 118 8.61 44.19 20.10
N ASN A 119 9.64 44.82 19.50
CA ASN A 119 10.42 45.96 20.01
C ASN A 119 11.48 45.72 21.10
N PRO A 120 12.76 45.57 20.69
CA PRO A 120 13.92 45.67 21.59
C PRO A 120 14.15 47.09 22.15
N SER A 121 13.49 48.12 21.64
CA SER A 121 13.87 49.52 21.88
C SER A 121 13.37 50.13 23.20
N ALA A 122 12.47 49.49 23.94
CA ALA A 122 11.93 50.03 25.20
C ALA A 122 12.32 49.23 26.46
N TRP A 123 13.03 48.10 26.32
CA TRP A 123 13.23 47.15 27.42
C TRP A 123 14.57 47.29 28.16
N ALA A 124 15.52 48.06 27.64
CA ALA A 124 16.84 48.26 28.28
C ALA A 124 16.76 48.93 29.68
N SER A 125 15.62 49.53 30.07
CA SER A 125 15.51 50.30 31.31
C SER A 125 14.69 49.65 32.44
N ARG A 126 14.18 48.41 32.28
CA ARG A 126 13.38 47.72 33.34
C ARG A 126 13.90 46.33 33.75
N ILE A 127 15.11 45.96 33.33
CA ILE A 127 15.61 44.58 33.47
C ILE A 127 16.04 44.23 34.90
N THR A 128 16.25 45.19 35.80
CA THR A 128 16.93 44.89 37.08
C THR A 128 16.03 44.34 38.20
N THR A 129 14.69 44.36 38.10
CA THR A 129 13.85 44.09 39.30
C THR A 129 12.73 43.07 39.12
N GLN A 130 12.59 42.41 37.96
CA GLN A 130 11.48 41.47 37.72
C GLN A 130 11.92 40.08 37.22
N GLN A 131 13.16 39.69 37.50
CA GLN A 131 13.79 38.50 36.93
C GLN A 131 13.62 37.21 37.77
N GLU A 132 13.11 37.28 38.99
CA GLU A 132 13.07 36.09 39.87
C GLU A 132 11.77 35.27 39.79
N ASN A 133 10.65 35.84 39.29
CA ASN A 133 9.35 35.15 39.34
C ASN A 133 8.78 34.73 37.98
N ARG A 134 9.54 34.86 36.88
CA ARG A 134 9.20 34.22 35.59
C ARG A 134 9.75 32.80 35.57
N GLN A 135 9.14 31.93 36.38
CA GLN A 135 9.28 30.50 36.25
C GLN A 135 8.91 30.07 34.83
N GLN A 136 9.95 29.70 34.08
CA GLN A 136 9.95 28.58 33.14
C GLN A 136 8.84 28.61 32.08
N ALA A 137 8.89 29.59 31.18
CA ALA A 137 8.42 29.30 29.83
C ALA A 137 9.21 28.07 29.33
N PRO A 138 8.56 26.99 28.88
CA PRO A 138 9.24 25.77 28.48
C PRO A 138 10.11 26.09 27.26
N LYS A 139 11.39 26.32 27.52
CA LYS A 139 12.40 26.46 26.48
C LYS A 139 12.50 25.08 25.84
N ILE A 140 11.71 24.84 24.79
CA ILE A 140 11.77 23.62 23.98
C ILE A 140 13.25 23.38 23.69
N SER A 141 13.78 22.33 24.30
CA SER A 141 15.21 22.08 24.30
C SER A 141 15.61 21.75 22.87
N ARG A 142 16.71 22.33 22.37
CA ARG A 142 17.30 21.92 21.06
C ARG A 142 17.42 20.39 20.94
N ARG A 143 17.58 19.71 22.08
CA ARG A 143 17.57 18.25 22.20
C ARG A 143 16.29 17.60 21.66
N GLU A 144 15.11 18.15 21.95
CA GLU A 144 13.83 17.58 21.50
C GLU A 144 13.67 17.71 19.98
N ILE A 145 14.12 18.83 19.40
CA ILE A 145 14.10 19.04 17.95
C ILE A 145 15.06 18.07 17.26
N SER A 146 16.27 17.89 17.82
CA SER A 146 17.23 16.90 17.32
C SER A 146 16.66 15.48 17.35
N LEU A 147 16.02 15.10 18.46
CA LEU A 147 15.37 13.80 18.61
C LEU A 147 14.24 13.60 17.60
N LEU A 148 13.43 14.64 17.33
CA LEU A 148 12.38 14.58 16.30
C LEU A 148 12.97 14.28 14.91
N ARG A 149 14.04 15.00 14.55
CA ARG A 149 14.71 14.81 13.26
C ARG A 149 15.28 13.41 13.12
N GLN A 150 15.91 12.89 14.17
CA GLN A 150 16.46 11.54 14.18
C GLN A 150 15.35 10.48 14.03
N MET A 151 14.21 10.66 14.70
CA MET A 151 13.06 9.77 14.57
C MET A 151 12.47 9.77 13.16
N ILE A 152 12.24 10.94 12.57
CA ILE A 152 11.71 11.06 11.21
C ILE A 152 12.66 10.38 10.23
N PHE A 153 13.97 10.57 10.41
CA PHE A 153 15.00 9.93 9.58
C PHE A 153 14.98 8.40 9.72
N MET A 154 14.95 7.87 10.95
CA MET A 154 14.85 6.41 11.17
C MET A 154 13.56 5.82 10.61
N PHE A 155 12.44 6.52 10.77
CA PHE A 155 11.16 6.10 10.19
C PHE A 155 11.21 6.10 8.66
N ALA A 156 11.78 7.14 8.04
CA ALA A 156 11.94 7.21 6.58
C ALA A 156 12.84 6.09 6.04
N MET A 157 13.96 5.80 6.71
CA MET A 157 14.82 4.66 6.35
C MET A 157 14.08 3.33 6.49
N PHE A 158 13.28 3.15 7.54
CA PHE A 158 12.47 1.95 7.72
C PHE A 158 11.47 1.78 6.57
N ILE A 159 10.67 2.81 6.27
CA ILE A 159 9.70 2.76 5.19
C ILE A 159 10.40 2.54 3.84
N GLY A 160 11.52 3.22 3.59
CA GLY A 160 12.32 3.05 2.38
C GLY A 160 12.92 1.65 2.23
N GLY A 161 13.30 0.99 3.34
CA GLY A 161 13.83 -0.36 3.34
C GLY A 161 12.77 -1.46 3.19
N TRP A 162 11.60 -1.27 3.80
CA TRP A 162 10.53 -2.28 3.80
C TRP A 162 9.57 -2.19 2.62
N SER A 163 9.31 -0.98 2.10
CA SER A 163 8.40 -0.82 0.96
C SER A 163 8.82 -1.64 -0.27
N PRO A 164 10.11 -1.68 -0.68
CA PRO A 164 10.54 -2.48 -1.84
C PRO A 164 10.25 -3.96 -1.67
N VAL A 165 10.37 -4.52 -0.46
CA VAL A 165 10.10 -5.95 -0.20
C VAL A 165 8.65 -6.30 -0.55
N PHE A 166 7.71 -5.49 -0.08
CA PHE A 166 6.28 -5.68 -0.38
C PHE A 166 5.93 -5.37 -1.83
N ILE A 167 6.54 -4.33 -2.42
CA ILE A 167 6.31 -3.97 -3.84
C ILE A 167 6.78 -5.09 -4.76
N VAL A 168 7.96 -5.68 -4.50
CA VAL A 168 8.49 -6.80 -5.28
C VAL A 168 7.59 -8.03 -5.13
N ASP A 169 7.13 -8.36 -3.92
CA ASP A 169 6.21 -9.49 -3.71
C ASP A 169 4.88 -9.30 -4.49
N ILE A 170 4.29 -8.10 -4.42
CA ILE A 170 3.09 -7.75 -5.20
C ILE A 170 3.35 -7.87 -6.70
N PHE A 171 4.49 -7.37 -7.18
CA PHE A 171 4.85 -7.43 -8.60
C PHE A 171 5.02 -8.86 -9.08
N LEU A 172 5.73 -9.71 -8.33
CA LEU A 172 5.91 -11.13 -8.65
C LEU A 172 4.58 -11.88 -8.69
N GLN A 173 3.69 -11.62 -7.74
CA GLN A 173 2.36 -12.21 -7.73
C GLN A 173 1.51 -11.73 -8.91
N LEU A 174 1.59 -10.44 -9.28
CA LEU A 174 0.87 -9.89 -10.42
C LEU A 174 1.34 -10.50 -11.75
N VAL A 175 2.66 -10.64 -11.94
CA VAL A 175 3.24 -11.27 -13.14
C VAL A 175 2.81 -12.73 -13.24
N ASN A 176 2.80 -13.47 -12.12
CA ASN A 176 2.40 -14.87 -12.11
C ASN A 176 0.89 -15.04 -12.42
N VAL A 177 0.03 -14.18 -11.85
CA VAL A 177 -1.41 -14.16 -12.15
C VAL A 177 -1.65 -13.85 -13.63
N ASN A 178 -0.97 -12.85 -14.20
CA ASN A 178 -1.08 -12.52 -15.62
C ASN A 178 -0.64 -13.68 -16.52
N THR A 179 0.39 -14.42 -16.13
CA THR A 179 0.87 -15.58 -16.90
C THR A 179 -0.18 -16.70 -16.90
N MET A 180 -0.81 -16.98 -15.77
CA MET A 180 -1.91 -17.95 -15.68
C MET A 180 -3.15 -17.50 -16.47
N ILE A 181 -3.55 -16.24 -16.36
CA ILE A 181 -4.69 -15.69 -17.14
C ILE A 181 -4.40 -15.78 -18.63
N THR A 182 -3.19 -15.44 -19.06
CA THR A 182 -2.77 -15.54 -20.46
C THR A 182 -2.80 -16.99 -20.94
N ALA A 183 -2.28 -17.92 -20.16
CA ALA A 183 -2.31 -19.35 -20.49
C ALA A 183 -3.74 -19.91 -20.60
N VAL A 184 -4.62 -19.54 -19.66
CA VAL A 184 -6.05 -19.94 -19.70
C VAL A 184 -6.74 -19.34 -20.92
N THR A 185 -6.46 -18.09 -21.25
CA THR A 185 -7.05 -17.40 -22.41
C THR A 185 -6.62 -18.07 -23.73
N ILE A 186 -5.34 -18.45 -23.84
CA ILE A 186 -4.83 -19.20 -25.00
C ILE A 186 -5.51 -20.57 -25.10
N LEU A 187 -5.55 -21.35 -24.02
CA LEU A 187 -6.20 -22.66 -24.01
C LEU A 187 -7.69 -22.58 -24.38
N PHE A 188 -8.39 -21.55 -23.88
CA PHE A 188 -9.78 -21.32 -24.23
C PHE A 188 -9.93 -20.97 -25.72
N GLY A 189 -9.05 -20.13 -26.26
CA GLY A 189 -9.00 -19.79 -27.69
C GLY A 189 -8.77 -21.02 -28.57
N GLU A 190 -7.83 -21.89 -28.21
CA GLU A 190 -7.57 -23.15 -28.92
C GLU A 190 -8.77 -24.11 -28.87
N TYR A 191 -9.42 -24.23 -27.72
CA TYR A 191 -10.62 -25.06 -27.58
C TYR A 191 -11.77 -24.57 -28.47
N VAL A 192 -12.03 -23.26 -28.50
CA VAL A 192 -13.06 -22.65 -29.34
C VAL A 192 -12.72 -22.81 -30.83
N SER A 193 -11.46 -22.59 -31.20
CA SER A 193 -10.98 -22.77 -32.59
C SER A 193 -11.16 -24.20 -33.08
N ASN A 194 -10.77 -25.19 -32.27
CA ASN A 194 -10.95 -26.61 -32.58
C ASN A 194 -12.43 -26.99 -32.74
N ARG A 195 -13.31 -26.46 -31.88
CA ARG A 195 -14.76 -26.67 -32.02
C ARG A 195 -15.31 -26.04 -33.31
N ALA A 196 -14.85 -24.86 -33.68
CA ALA A 196 -15.29 -24.19 -34.91
C ALA A 196 -14.90 -24.99 -36.18
N LEU A 197 -13.70 -25.56 -36.21
CA LEU A 197 -13.25 -26.42 -37.32
C LEU A 197 -14.11 -27.69 -37.46
N VAL A 198 -14.44 -28.34 -36.34
CA VAL A 198 -15.32 -29.54 -36.34
C VAL A 198 -16.73 -29.19 -36.81
N TYR A 199 -17.23 -27.98 -36.53
CA TYR A 199 -18.53 -27.53 -37.03
C TYR A 199 -18.49 -27.25 -38.55
N ASP A 200 -17.45 -26.60 -39.06
CA ASP A 200 -17.33 -26.32 -40.51
C ASP A 200 -17.21 -27.62 -41.32
N GLU A 201 -16.45 -28.59 -40.83
CA GLU A 201 -16.30 -29.90 -41.49
C GLU A 201 -17.63 -30.68 -41.54
N ASN A 202 -18.50 -30.56 -40.54
CA ASN A 202 -19.82 -31.20 -40.55
C ASN A 202 -20.85 -30.50 -41.45
N ILE A 203 -20.68 -29.21 -41.76
CA ILE A 203 -21.59 -28.45 -42.65
C ILE A 203 -21.21 -28.65 -44.13
N ARG A 204 -19.93 -28.82 -44.43
CA ARG A 204 -19.39 -28.94 -45.80
C ARG A 204 -19.89 -30.17 -46.62
N PRO A 205 -20.21 -31.37 -46.08
CA PRO A 205 -20.61 -32.51 -46.92
C PRO A 205 -21.98 -32.35 -47.61
N ASN A 206 -22.82 -31.40 -47.19
CA ASN A 206 -24.17 -31.27 -47.73
C ASN A 206 -24.26 -30.35 -48.97
N ILE A 207 -23.26 -29.49 -49.20
CA ILE A 207 -23.24 -28.57 -50.34
C ILE A 207 -22.69 -29.28 -51.59
N THR A 208 -21.71 -30.17 -51.44
CA THR A 208 -21.13 -30.91 -52.57
C THR A 208 -22.11 -31.93 -53.18
N ARG A 209 -23.10 -32.43 -52.41
CA ARG A 209 -24.20 -33.26 -52.95
C ARG A 209 -25.28 -32.48 -53.70
N ARG A 210 -25.51 -31.19 -53.39
CA ARG A 210 -26.51 -30.39 -54.12
C ARG A 210 -26.04 -29.85 -55.47
N ASN A 211 -24.72 -29.73 -55.68
CA ASN A 211 -24.19 -29.19 -56.94
C ASN A 211 -23.97 -30.23 -58.05
N MET A 212 -24.22 -31.53 -57.81
CA MET A 212 -24.24 -32.55 -58.88
C MET A 212 -25.58 -32.70 -59.59
N ALA A 213 -26.58 -31.88 -59.25
CA ALA A 213 -27.91 -31.88 -59.88
C ALA A 213 -28.17 -30.58 -60.69
N LYS A 214 -27.16 -30.03 -61.35
CA LYS A 214 -27.36 -28.94 -62.32
C LYS A 214 -27.01 -29.43 -63.74
N PRO A 215 -28.00 -29.62 -64.63
CA PRO A 215 -27.76 -30.10 -65.98
C PRO A 215 -26.94 -29.09 -66.80
N ARG A 216 -26.00 -29.65 -67.54
CA ARG A 216 -24.95 -29.02 -68.34
C ARG A 216 -25.51 -28.56 -69.70
N TRP A 217 -26.38 -27.54 -69.71
CA TRP A 217 -26.93 -26.97 -70.95
C TRP A 217 -27.00 -25.45 -70.91
N ALA A 218 -25.86 -24.76 -70.84
CA ALA A 218 -25.79 -23.33 -71.15
C ALA A 218 -24.35 -22.86 -71.39
N THR A 219 -23.67 -23.41 -72.40
CA THR A 219 -22.47 -22.77 -72.95
C THR A 219 -22.37 -23.02 -74.45
N VAL A 220 -23.44 -22.68 -75.17
CA VAL A 220 -23.43 -22.54 -76.63
C VAL A 220 -24.13 -21.23 -76.96
N ARG A 221 -23.35 -20.13 -76.99
CA ARG A 221 -23.51 -18.93 -77.84
C ARG A 221 -22.81 -17.74 -77.19
N ARG A 222 -21.58 -17.48 -77.61
CA ARG A 222 -21.00 -16.14 -77.81
C ARG A 222 -19.69 -16.30 -78.60
N LEU A 223 -19.87 -16.73 -79.86
CA LEU A 223 -18.87 -16.70 -80.92
C LEU A 223 -19.57 -16.02 -82.12
N SER A 224 -19.64 -14.70 -82.07
CA SER A 224 -19.84 -13.78 -83.20
C SER A 224 -20.07 -12.39 -82.61
N SER A 225 -19.43 -11.36 -83.17
CA SER A 225 -19.53 -9.95 -82.78
C SER A 225 -18.51 -9.43 -81.76
N VAL A 226 -17.21 -9.62 -82.04
CA VAL A 226 -16.21 -8.54 -81.87
C VAL A 226 -15.18 -8.71 -82.99
N LYS A 227 -15.60 -8.39 -84.22
CA LYS A 227 -14.74 -8.31 -85.40
C LYS A 227 -15.09 -7.01 -86.11
N GLU A 228 -14.84 -5.89 -85.44
CA GLU A 228 -14.84 -4.54 -85.99
C GLU A 228 -14.31 -3.60 -84.90
N ILE A 229 -13.56 -2.57 -85.29
CA ILE A 229 -12.82 -1.60 -84.47
C ILE A 229 -11.38 -2.03 -84.12
N LEU A 230 -10.57 -2.23 -85.16
CA LEU A 230 -9.14 -1.90 -85.20
C LEU A 230 -8.80 -1.62 -86.67
N THR A 231 -8.84 -0.34 -87.06
CA THR A 231 -7.91 0.22 -88.04
C THR A 231 -6.64 0.59 -87.30
#